data_AF-A0A409X1P5-F1
#
_entry.id   AF-A0A409X1P5-F1
#
_cell.length_a   1.000
_cell.length_b   1.000
_cell.length_c   1.000
_cell.angle_alpha   90.00
_cell.angle_beta   90.00
_cell.angle_gamma   90.00
#
_symmetry.space_group_name_H-M   'P 1'
#
loop_
_entity.id
_entity.type
_entity.pdbx_description
1 polymer ?
#
loop_
_entity_poly.entity_id
_entity_poly.type
_entity_poly.pdbx_seq_one_letter_code
_entity_poly.pdbx_strand_id
1 'polypeptide(L)'
;MKNAARINDIALAIGGRYMVSLSVNLSDRPASTLFSLWDLGISSYHPIQILTRFLEPRVGLELRLFFPDPTIPHVFFIVSVQRSSPIVVLVHQVSLLNHSSITFLTSLEMRAATPSDPCLVDLLPESHKIMVSTKCNRKISWWIWDFLNNTGARLIGPDWSVTKGAHLLPFNDIIIFASRNMVAVYNTPPTTCSYLSDQIIPKHDALLVVEVSSAASEAFYIHHHSCSPTTRKSTDCRYLLRLDSHRLTVLELIPIPGDDPLVPKKCPVRKGDLDVSDAKLYGAAQGSHIDGCGEYICVSGLESNGASVSMLQVRLSGKNGRTVNLDFLNAGLGHASDIEVDTREFCPFLGRECILASNGQVILYDYLVPR
;
A
#
# COMPACT_ATOMS: atom_id res chain seq x y z
N MET A 1 -5.10 -21.58 -31.80
CA MET A 1 -5.36 -20.51 -30.82
C MET A 1 -4.03 -19.84 -30.51
N LYS A 2 -3.88 -18.54 -30.79
CA LYS A 2 -2.68 -17.80 -30.40
C LYS A 2 -2.68 -17.72 -28.88
N ASN A 3 -1.62 -18.21 -28.23
CA ASN A 3 -1.45 -18.11 -26.78
C ASN A 3 -1.53 -16.64 -26.38
N ALA A 4 -2.67 -16.20 -25.84
CA ALA A 4 -2.74 -14.92 -25.18
C ALA A 4 -1.74 -14.98 -24.01
N ALA A 5 -0.84 -13.99 -23.93
CA ALA A 5 0.14 -13.93 -22.86
C ALA A 5 -0.62 -13.87 -21.53
N ARG A 6 -0.40 -14.85 -20.66
CA ARG A 6 -1.00 -14.93 -19.33
C ARG A 6 -0.52 -13.72 -18.51
N ILE A 7 -1.45 -12.95 -17.95
CA ILE A 7 -1.13 -11.90 -16.99
C ILE A 7 -0.85 -12.58 -15.65
N ASN A 8 0.25 -12.17 -15.02
CA ASN A 8 0.71 -12.73 -13.76
C ASN A 8 0.55 -11.76 -12.59
N ASP A 9 0.40 -10.46 -12.88
CA ASP A 9 0.23 -9.45 -11.84
C ASP A 9 -0.43 -8.18 -12.39
N ILE A 10 -1.10 -7.43 -11.52
CA ILE A 10 -1.73 -6.14 -11.82
C ILE A 10 -1.47 -5.14 -10.70
N ALA A 11 -1.43 -3.85 -11.04
CA ALA A 11 -1.45 -2.74 -10.09
C ALA A 11 -2.28 -1.60 -10.65
N LEU A 12 -3.17 -1.04 -9.84
CA LEU A 12 -4.06 0.05 -10.22
C LEU A 12 -3.50 1.38 -9.71
N ALA A 13 -3.43 2.38 -10.58
CA ALA A 13 -3.03 3.72 -10.15
C ALA A 13 -4.12 4.38 -9.32
N ILE A 14 -3.68 5.31 -8.48
CA ILE A 14 -4.56 6.28 -7.81
C ILE A 14 -5.54 6.90 -8.83
N GLY A 15 -6.83 6.84 -8.48
CA GLY A 15 -7.94 7.33 -9.30
C GLY A 15 -8.55 6.27 -10.22
N GLY A 16 -7.99 5.05 -10.30
CA GLY A 16 -8.62 3.90 -10.95
C GLY A 16 -8.66 3.93 -12.48
N ARG A 17 -8.13 4.99 -13.10
CA ARG A 17 -8.11 5.13 -14.57
C ARG A 17 -7.01 4.30 -15.22
N TYR A 18 -5.82 4.27 -14.64
CA TYR A 18 -4.66 3.59 -15.25
C TYR A 18 -4.33 2.32 -14.47
N MET A 19 -3.98 1.27 -15.20
CA MET A 19 -3.52 0.00 -14.61
C MET A 19 -2.27 -0.45 -15.32
N VAL A 20 -1.35 -1.07 -14.57
CA VAL A 20 -0.19 -1.78 -15.13
C VAL A 20 -0.38 -3.27 -14.90
N SER A 21 -0.02 -4.07 -15.89
CA SER A 21 -0.01 -5.54 -15.78
C SER A 21 1.33 -6.12 -16.18
N LEU A 22 1.71 -7.24 -15.57
CA LEU A 22 2.86 -8.05 -15.97
C LEU A 22 2.41 -9.30 -16.70
N SER A 23 3.12 -9.64 -17.77
CA SER A 23 3.05 -10.97 -18.38
C SER A 23 4.47 -11.46 -18.67
N VAL A 24 4.70 -12.76 -18.55
CA VAL A 24 6.03 -13.34 -18.81
C VAL A 24 6.00 -14.06 -20.15
N ASN A 25 6.95 -13.71 -21.02
CA ASN A 25 7.17 -14.47 -22.24
C ASN A 25 8.27 -15.50 -22.01
N LEU A 26 7.87 -16.74 -21.72
CA LEU A 26 8.79 -17.86 -21.55
C LEU A 26 9.37 -18.38 -22.87
N SER A 27 8.77 -18.01 -24.01
CA SER A 27 9.26 -18.42 -25.33
C SER A 27 10.39 -17.55 -25.86
N ASP A 28 10.57 -16.34 -25.32
CA ASP A 28 11.71 -15.49 -25.65
C ASP A 28 12.98 -16.00 -24.95
N ARG A 29 14.12 -15.93 -25.65
CA ARG A 29 15.45 -16.16 -25.08
C ARG A 29 16.28 -14.89 -25.24
N PRO A 30 16.66 -14.20 -24.14
CA PRO A 30 16.36 -14.52 -22.75
C PRO A 30 14.88 -14.29 -22.38
N ALA A 31 14.37 -15.06 -21.42
CA ALA A 31 13.02 -14.88 -20.90
C ALA A 31 12.87 -13.49 -20.29
N SER A 32 11.74 -12.85 -20.55
CA SER A 32 11.52 -11.43 -20.25
C SER A 32 10.11 -11.19 -19.70
N THR A 33 9.95 -10.11 -18.95
CA THR A 33 8.65 -9.66 -18.42
C THR A 33 8.18 -8.45 -19.22
N LEU A 34 6.97 -8.55 -19.75
CA LEU A 34 6.31 -7.49 -20.48
C LEU A 34 5.39 -6.71 -19.55
N PHE A 35 5.75 -5.45 -19.31
CA PHE A 35 4.88 -4.45 -18.70
C PHE A 35 3.91 -3.94 -19.76
N SER A 36 2.62 -3.90 -19.44
CA SER A 36 1.60 -3.24 -20.26
C SER A 36 0.88 -2.19 -19.43
N LEU A 37 0.84 -0.96 -19.93
CA LEU A 37 0.08 0.13 -19.35
C LEU A 37 -1.28 0.24 -20.06
N TRP A 38 -2.34 0.24 -19.27
CA TRP A 38 -3.72 0.29 -19.72
C TRP A 38 -4.37 1.62 -19.30
N ASP A 39 -5.11 2.24 -20.22
CA ASP A 39 -6.12 3.23 -19.89
C ASP A 39 -7.46 2.50 -19.83
N LEU A 40 -8.02 2.42 -18.63
CA LEU A 40 -9.31 1.82 -18.34
C LEU A 40 -10.47 2.82 -18.48
N GLY A 41 -10.15 4.08 -18.84
CA GLY A 41 -11.11 5.18 -18.87
C GLY A 41 -11.63 5.57 -17.50
N ILE A 42 -12.60 6.49 -17.47
CA ILE A 42 -13.22 6.99 -16.23
C ILE A 42 -14.62 6.40 -16.00
N SER A 43 -15.14 5.64 -16.96
CA SER A 43 -16.44 4.98 -16.90
C SER A 43 -16.44 3.75 -17.80
N SER A 44 -17.41 2.87 -17.60
CA SER A 44 -17.61 1.63 -18.37
C SER A 44 -17.85 1.83 -19.87
N TYR A 45 -18.17 3.05 -20.31
CA TYR A 45 -18.37 3.39 -21.72
C TYR A 45 -17.08 3.75 -22.45
N HIS A 46 -15.99 4.04 -21.73
CA HIS A 46 -14.72 4.36 -22.35
C HIS A 46 -14.04 3.09 -22.86
N PRO A 47 -13.47 3.10 -24.07
CA PRO A 47 -12.74 1.94 -24.56
C PRO A 47 -11.49 1.71 -23.70
N ILE A 48 -11.33 0.47 -23.24
CA ILE A 48 -10.10 0.03 -22.59
C ILE A 48 -9.03 -0.11 -23.67
N GLN A 49 -7.89 0.54 -23.47
CA GLN A 49 -6.80 0.54 -24.44
C GLN A 49 -5.44 0.35 -23.78
N ILE A 50 -4.55 -0.34 -24.49
CA ILE A 50 -3.14 -0.44 -24.09
C ILE A 50 -2.44 0.80 -24.63
N LEU A 51 -1.93 1.63 -23.74
CA LEU A 51 -1.23 2.87 -24.09
C LEU A 51 0.20 2.58 -24.55
N THR A 52 0.91 1.71 -23.83
CA THR A 52 2.31 1.40 -24.13
C THR A 52 2.73 0.08 -23.50
N ARG A 53 3.86 -0.45 -23.96
CA ARG A 53 4.46 -1.68 -23.46
C ARG A 53 5.96 -1.51 -23.31
N PHE A 54 6.53 -2.19 -22.32
CA PHE A 54 7.96 -2.20 -22.08
C PHE A 54 8.42 -3.61 -21.72
N LEU A 55 9.47 -4.08 -22.39
CA LEU A 55 10.03 -5.40 -22.18
C LEU A 55 11.23 -5.29 -21.25
N GLU A 56 11.09 -5.79 -20.03
CA GLU A 56 12.17 -5.88 -19.06
C GLU A 56 12.85 -7.24 -19.19
N PRO A 57 14.18 -7.31 -19.40
CA PRO A 57 14.94 -8.55 -19.56
C PRO A 57 15.14 -9.28 -18.22
N ARG A 58 14.08 -9.42 -17.43
CA ARG A 58 14.03 -10.11 -16.14
C ARG A 58 12.75 -10.92 -16.02
N VAL A 59 12.76 -11.94 -15.19
CA VAL A 59 11.59 -12.77 -14.87
C VAL A 59 11.37 -12.84 -13.36
N GLY A 60 10.18 -13.24 -12.95
CA GLY A 60 9.83 -13.33 -11.52
C GLY A 60 9.67 -11.95 -10.88
N LEU A 61 9.21 -10.97 -11.65
CA LEU A 61 8.84 -9.66 -11.13
C LEU A 61 7.43 -9.71 -10.56
N GLU A 62 7.26 -9.08 -9.41
CA GLU A 62 5.97 -8.83 -8.74
C GLU A 62 5.74 -7.31 -8.73
N LEU A 63 4.56 -6.84 -9.14
CA LEU A 63 4.17 -5.45 -8.97
C LEU A 63 3.91 -5.16 -7.50
N ARG A 64 4.34 -3.98 -7.06
CA ARG A 64 4.10 -3.52 -5.69
C ARG A 64 3.40 -2.19 -5.63
N LEU A 65 3.86 -1.21 -6.42
CA LEU A 65 3.29 0.13 -6.41
C LEU A 65 3.11 0.64 -7.84
N PHE A 66 2.02 1.38 -8.05
CA PHE A 66 1.82 2.19 -9.23
C PHE A 66 1.19 3.53 -8.83
N PHE A 67 1.96 4.61 -8.84
CA PHE A 67 1.54 5.89 -8.25
C PHE A 67 2.01 7.10 -9.08
N PRO A 68 1.27 8.23 -9.04
CA PRO A 68 1.65 9.44 -9.76
C PRO A 68 2.82 10.15 -9.09
N ASP A 69 3.59 10.90 -9.87
CA ASP A 69 4.59 11.81 -9.36
C ASP A 69 3.90 12.95 -8.53
N PRO A 70 4.43 13.30 -7.34
CA PRO A 70 3.86 14.35 -6.49
C PRO A 70 4.04 15.77 -7.05
N THR A 71 4.97 16.00 -7.99
CA THR A 71 5.28 17.34 -8.52
C THR A 71 4.99 17.47 -10.02
N ILE A 72 5.16 16.42 -10.82
CA ILE A 72 5.03 16.44 -12.27
C ILE A 72 3.72 15.77 -12.72
N PRO A 73 2.75 16.53 -13.27
CA PRO A 73 1.56 15.93 -13.86
C PRO A 73 1.91 14.96 -14.99
N HIS A 74 1.07 13.94 -15.21
CA HIS A 74 1.24 12.95 -16.27
C HIS A 74 2.47 12.04 -16.15
N VAL A 75 3.22 12.12 -15.04
CA VAL A 75 4.29 11.18 -14.71
C VAL A 75 3.80 10.25 -13.60
N PHE A 76 4.11 8.97 -13.75
CA PHE A 76 3.86 7.95 -12.73
C PHE A 76 5.12 7.10 -12.54
N PHE A 77 5.17 6.37 -11.44
CA PHE A 77 6.20 5.38 -11.16
C PHE A 77 5.59 4.01 -10.94
N ILE A 78 6.24 3.01 -11.52
CA ILE A 78 5.96 1.59 -11.28
C ILE A 78 7.09 1.07 -10.41
N VAL A 79 6.75 0.40 -9.32
CA VAL A 79 7.71 -0.29 -8.47
C VAL A 79 7.43 -1.77 -8.51
N SER A 80 8.44 -2.55 -8.86
CA SER A 80 8.38 -4.01 -8.91
C SER A 80 9.51 -4.63 -8.11
N VAL A 81 9.31 -5.86 -7.66
CA VAL A 81 10.27 -6.62 -6.87
C VAL A 81 10.58 -7.93 -7.55
N GLN A 82 11.88 -8.22 -7.69
CA GLN A 82 12.39 -9.53 -8.03
C GLN A 82 12.86 -10.24 -6.75
N ARG A 83 12.16 -11.31 -6.35
CA ARG A 83 12.55 -12.13 -5.20
C ARG A 83 13.67 -13.10 -5.59
N SER A 84 14.87 -12.56 -5.77
CA SER A 84 16.10 -13.31 -5.99
C SER A 84 17.04 -13.20 -4.79
N SER A 85 18.24 -13.78 -4.88
CA SER A 85 19.34 -13.52 -3.94
C SER A 85 20.47 -12.87 -4.74
N PRO A 86 20.61 -11.54 -4.74
CA PRO A 86 19.92 -10.55 -3.88
C PRO A 86 18.47 -10.23 -4.30
N ILE A 87 17.66 -9.68 -3.38
CA ILE A 87 16.36 -9.10 -3.72
C ILE A 87 16.62 -7.82 -4.52
N VAL A 88 15.91 -7.64 -5.63
CA VAL A 88 16.04 -6.44 -6.47
C VAL A 88 14.71 -5.70 -6.51
N VAL A 89 14.72 -4.42 -6.14
CA VAL A 89 13.57 -3.52 -6.32
C VAL A 89 13.85 -2.66 -7.54
N LEU A 90 12.93 -2.64 -8.51
CA LEU A 90 13.05 -1.86 -9.73
C LEU A 90 12.04 -0.73 -9.74
N VAL A 91 12.46 0.43 -10.22
CA VAL A 91 11.60 1.58 -10.47
C VAL A 91 11.61 1.89 -11.96
N HIS A 92 10.42 1.96 -12.54
CA HIS A 92 10.21 2.44 -13.90
C HIS A 92 9.41 3.73 -13.85
N GLN A 93 9.75 4.68 -14.72
CA GLN A 93 8.99 5.89 -14.94
C GLN A 93 8.01 5.69 -16.08
N VAL A 94 6.78 6.17 -15.90
CA VAL A 94 5.76 6.24 -16.93
C VAL A 94 5.53 7.71 -17.27
N SER A 95 5.63 8.05 -18.55
CA SER A 95 5.20 9.35 -19.08
C SER A 95 3.91 9.16 -19.87
N LEU A 96 2.91 10.01 -19.65
CA LEU A 96 1.69 10.05 -20.46
C LEU A 96 1.64 11.22 -21.44
N LEU A 97 2.63 12.12 -21.42
CA LEU A 97 2.65 13.32 -22.28
C LEU A 97 3.12 12.97 -23.70
N ASN A 98 2.41 13.46 -24.72
CA ASN A 98 2.65 13.27 -26.16
C ASN A 98 2.56 11.81 -26.64
N HIS A 99 3.43 10.95 -26.12
CA HIS A 99 3.46 9.51 -26.39
C HIS A 99 3.70 8.76 -25.09
N SER A 100 2.78 7.85 -24.76
CA SER A 100 2.92 7.06 -23.53
C SER A 100 4.13 6.15 -23.61
N SER A 101 4.98 6.18 -22.58
CA SER A 101 6.20 5.36 -22.50
C SER A 101 6.44 4.88 -21.09
N ILE A 102 6.99 3.67 -20.96
CA ILE A 102 7.56 3.15 -19.72
C ILE A 102 9.08 3.07 -19.94
N THR A 103 9.86 3.61 -19.01
CA THR A 103 11.32 3.62 -19.06
C THR A 103 11.90 3.15 -17.73
N PHE A 104 12.89 2.26 -17.76
CA PHE A 104 13.66 1.92 -16.57
C PHE A 104 14.33 3.18 -16.01
N LEU A 105 14.21 3.39 -14.70
CA LEU A 105 14.76 4.55 -14.01
C LEU A 105 15.95 4.15 -13.12
N THR A 106 15.72 3.24 -12.18
CA THR A 106 16.75 2.83 -11.22
C THR A 106 16.40 1.50 -10.55
N SER A 107 17.36 0.92 -9.85
CA SER A 107 17.18 -0.32 -9.08
C SER A 107 17.93 -0.30 -7.76
N LEU A 108 17.35 -0.94 -6.76
CA LEU A 108 17.93 -1.16 -5.44
C LEU A 108 18.16 -2.66 -5.24
N GLU A 109 19.43 -3.06 -5.07
CA GLU A 109 19.79 -4.44 -4.72
C GLU A 109 20.01 -4.58 -3.22
N MET A 110 19.29 -5.48 -2.57
CA MET A 110 19.34 -5.70 -1.14
C MET A 110 19.95 -7.06 -0.82
N ARG A 111 21.06 -7.06 -0.06
CA ARG A 111 21.79 -8.27 0.35
C ARG A 111 21.03 -9.16 1.36
N ALA A 112 19.72 -8.96 1.54
CA ALA A 112 18.95 -9.58 2.60
C ALA A 112 18.10 -10.76 2.11
N ALA A 113 18.33 -11.90 2.79
CA ALA A 113 17.44 -13.02 3.04
C ALA A 113 16.97 -13.85 1.83
N THR A 114 16.58 -15.10 2.10
CA THR A 114 16.26 -16.12 1.09
C THR A 114 15.15 -15.67 0.14
N PRO A 115 15.05 -16.20 -1.09
CA PRO A 115 13.96 -15.86 -2.02
C PRO A 115 12.54 -16.03 -1.47
N SER A 116 12.38 -16.84 -0.41
CA SER A 116 11.10 -17.04 0.28
C SER A 116 10.77 -15.99 1.35
N ASP A 117 11.71 -15.09 1.68
CA ASP A 117 11.46 -14.08 2.69
C ASP A 117 10.50 -12.99 2.15
N PRO A 118 9.52 -12.56 2.96
CA PRO A 118 8.59 -11.53 2.53
C PRO A 118 9.32 -10.20 2.31
N CYS A 119 9.05 -9.58 1.16
CA CYS A 119 9.49 -8.24 0.81
C CYS A 119 8.25 -7.37 0.53
N LEU A 120 7.92 -6.51 1.49
CA LEU A 120 6.85 -5.53 1.33
C LEU A 120 7.47 -4.20 0.93
N VAL A 121 6.79 -3.48 0.06
CA VAL A 121 7.20 -2.17 -0.42
C VAL A 121 6.01 -1.24 -0.23
N ASP A 122 6.23 -0.14 0.47
CA ASP A 122 5.22 0.88 0.74
C ASP A 122 5.71 2.25 0.27
N LEU A 123 4.80 3.11 -0.18
CA LEU A 123 5.12 4.48 -0.57
C LEU A 123 5.16 5.38 0.67
N LEU A 124 6.19 6.22 0.81
CA LEU A 124 6.11 7.36 1.71
C LEU A 124 5.23 8.43 1.06
N PRO A 125 4.11 8.83 1.70
CA PRO A 125 3.16 9.75 1.09
C PRO A 125 3.80 11.04 0.57
N GLU A 126 3.27 11.53 -0.57
CA GLU A 126 3.67 12.81 -1.19
C GLU A 126 5.18 12.92 -1.50
N SER A 127 5.87 11.79 -1.70
CA SER A 127 7.31 11.75 -1.90
C SER A 127 7.74 10.80 -3.01
N HIS A 128 9.02 10.89 -3.39
CA HIS A 128 9.71 9.92 -4.25
C HIS A 128 10.47 8.87 -3.44
N LYS A 129 9.99 8.58 -2.23
CA LYS A 129 10.64 7.65 -1.31
C LYS A 129 9.77 6.42 -1.14
N ILE A 130 10.40 5.27 -1.23
CA ILE A 130 9.75 4.00 -0.91
C ILE A 130 10.40 3.39 0.32
N MET A 131 9.59 2.63 1.04
CA MET A 131 9.99 1.89 2.20
C MET A 131 9.98 0.41 1.87
N VAL A 132 11.11 -0.26 2.03
CA VAL A 132 11.26 -1.68 1.75
C VAL A 132 11.48 -2.43 3.05
N SER A 133 10.54 -3.31 3.39
CA SER A 133 10.64 -4.17 4.55
C SER A 133 11.16 -5.54 4.14
N THR A 134 12.19 -6.00 4.86
CA THR A 134 12.75 -7.35 4.69
C THR A 134 12.80 -8.05 6.03
N LYS A 135 12.41 -9.32 6.06
CA LYS A 135 12.50 -10.15 7.26
C LYS A 135 13.71 -11.07 7.12
N CYS A 136 14.66 -10.98 8.04
CA CYS A 136 15.83 -11.86 8.09
C CYS A 136 16.02 -12.35 9.52
N ASN A 137 16.09 -13.67 9.74
CA ASN A 137 16.34 -14.26 11.05
C ASN A 137 15.42 -13.72 12.17
N ARG A 138 14.12 -13.59 11.88
CA ARG A 138 13.07 -13.02 12.76
C ARG A 138 13.19 -11.52 13.07
N LYS A 139 14.24 -10.84 12.60
CA LYS A 139 14.34 -9.38 12.68
C LYS A 139 13.79 -8.77 11.39
N ILE A 140 13.01 -7.71 11.53
CA ILE A 140 12.58 -6.91 10.38
C ILE A 140 13.57 -5.76 10.21
N SER A 141 14.00 -5.54 8.99
CA SER A 141 14.78 -4.39 8.59
C SER A 141 13.99 -3.56 7.60
N TRP A 142 13.87 -2.27 7.88
CA TRP A 142 13.17 -1.33 7.01
C TRP A 142 14.16 -0.37 6.40
N TRP A 143 14.11 -0.28 5.08
CA TRP A 143 14.93 0.59 4.28
C TRP A 143 14.04 1.68 3.72
N ILE A 144 14.49 2.91 3.82
CA ILE A 144 13.86 4.05 3.17
C ILE A 144 14.79 4.44 2.03
N TRP A 145 14.28 4.48 0.81
CA TRP A 145 15.05 4.78 -0.38
C TRP A 145 14.37 5.87 -1.18
N ASP A 146 15.07 6.99 -1.33
CA ASP A 146 14.78 8.04 -2.29
C ASP A 146 15.36 7.62 -3.64
N PHE A 147 14.51 7.10 -4.51
CA PHE A 147 14.96 6.49 -5.76
C PHE A 147 15.38 7.53 -6.81
N LEU A 148 14.93 8.79 -6.69
CA LEU A 148 15.37 9.86 -7.58
C LEU A 148 16.78 10.34 -7.23
N ASN A 149 17.04 10.55 -5.94
CA ASN A 149 18.34 11.01 -5.47
C ASN A 149 19.33 9.87 -5.23
N ASN A 150 18.86 8.62 -5.33
CA ASN A 150 19.58 7.40 -4.96
C ASN A 150 20.22 7.51 -3.57
N THR A 151 19.45 7.98 -2.59
CA THR A 151 19.86 8.09 -1.19
C THR A 151 18.94 7.27 -0.30
N GLY A 152 19.41 6.90 0.90
CA GLY A 152 18.62 6.08 1.80
C GLY A 152 18.91 6.28 3.27
N ALA A 153 18.03 5.68 4.07
CA ALA A 153 18.10 5.59 5.52
C ALA A 153 17.58 4.21 5.96
N ARG A 154 17.94 3.76 7.16
CA ARG A 154 17.47 2.48 7.70
C ARG A 154 16.82 2.68 9.06
N LEU A 155 15.67 2.08 9.27
CA LEU A 155 15.04 2.04 10.59
C LEU A 155 15.37 0.70 11.28
N ILE A 156 15.60 0.76 12.59
CA ILE A 156 15.74 -0.42 13.44
C ILE A 156 14.38 -0.80 13.99
N GLY A 157 14.00 -2.07 13.80
CA GLY A 157 12.83 -2.65 14.43
C GLY A 157 12.95 -2.66 15.96
N PRO A 158 11.85 -2.44 16.70
CA PRO A 158 11.89 -2.45 18.15
C PRO A 158 12.22 -3.86 18.68
N ASP A 159 12.73 -3.92 19.91
CA ASP A 159 13.21 -5.17 20.52
C ASP A 159 12.10 -6.14 20.98
N TRP A 160 10.83 -5.87 20.67
CA TRP A 160 9.73 -6.77 21.00
C TRP A 160 9.42 -7.78 19.89
N SER A 161 8.72 -8.85 20.25
CA SER A 161 8.32 -9.90 19.31
C SER A 161 7.37 -9.36 18.25
N VAL A 162 7.80 -9.39 16.99
CA VAL A 162 6.96 -9.06 15.84
C VAL A 162 5.94 -10.17 15.59
N THR A 163 4.67 -9.80 15.51
CA THR A 163 3.55 -10.72 15.29
C THR A 163 3.13 -10.72 13.82
N LYS A 164 2.23 -11.64 13.42
CA LYS A 164 1.75 -11.70 12.03
C LYS A 164 0.95 -10.45 11.61
N GLY A 165 0.33 -9.74 12.55
CA GLY A 165 -0.42 -8.49 12.31
C GLY A 165 0.38 -7.24 12.62
N ALA A 166 1.70 -7.28 12.38
CA ALA A 166 2.56 -6.12 12.52
C ALA A 166 2.61 -5.35 11.20
N HIS A 167 2.35 -4.05 11.26
CA HIS A 167 2.26 -3.18 10.09
C HIS A 167 3.19 -1.99 10.26
N LEU A 168 3.76 -1.54 9.14
CA LEU A 168 4.51 -0.30 9.06
C LEU A 168 3.69 0.69 8.25
N LEU A 169 3.35 1.81 8.88
CA LEU A 169 2.36 2.76 8.42
C LEU A 169 3.08 4.09 8.16
N PRO A 170 3.41 4.41 6.90
CA PRO A 170 4.11 5.65 6.57
C PRO A 170 3.14 6.83 6.54
N PHE A 171 3.52 7.94 7.19
CA PHE A 171 2.86 9.25 7.11
C PHE A 171 3.87 10.29 6.60
N ASN A 172 3.42 11.52 6.29
CA ASN A 172 4.26 12.56 5.68
C ASN A 172 5.56 12.84 6.47
N ASP A 173 5.49 12.86 7.80
CA ASP A 173 6.55 13.32 8.69
C ASP A 173 6.99 12.29 9.75
N ILE A 174 6.22 11.22 9.90
CA ILE A 174 6.51 10.11 10.81
C ILE A 174 6.23 8.77 10.13
N ILE A 175 6.84 7.73 10.68
CA ILE A 175 6.57 6.33 10.33
C ILE A 175 6.14 5.63 11.61
N ILE A 176 5.06 4.86 11.53
CA ILE A 176 4.53 4.14 12.68
C ILE A 176 4.67 2.65 12.46
N PHE A 177 5.34 1.97 13.38
CA PHE A 177 5.34 0.51 13.43
C PHE A 177 4.37 0.05 14.51
N ALA A 178 3.30 -0.63 14.11
CA ALA A 178 2.24 -1.04 14.99
C ALA A 178 2.12 -2.58 15.02
N SER A 179 2.05 -3.17 16.21
CA SER A 179 1.90 -4.62 16.39
C SER A 179 1.14 -4.90 17.68
N ARG A 180 -0.03 -5.55 17.58
CA ARG A 180 -0.93 -5.87 18.70
C ARG A 180 -1.33 -4.66 19.56
N ASN A 181 -0.71 -4.49 20.72
CA ASN A 181 -0.90 -3.42 21.68
C ASN A 181 0.24 -2.40 21.65
N MET A 182 1.26 -2.60 20.83
CA MET A 182 2.43 -1.71 20.79
C MET A 182 2.44 -0.85 19.55
N VAL A 183 2.81 0.41 19.72
CA VAL A 183 3.04 1.38 18.65
C VAL A 183 4.41 2.01 18.86
N ALA A 184 5.31 1.83 17.90
CA ALA A 184 6.57 2.56 17.82
C ALA A 184 6.43 3.69 16.80
N VAL A 185 6.86 4.89 17.17
CA VAL A 185 6.84 6.09 16.33
C VAL A 185 8.28 6.49 16.00
N TYR A 186 8.51 6.71 14.71
CA TYR A 186 9.77 7.19 14.15
C TYR A 186 9.50 8.52 13.46
N ASN A 187 10.39 9.51 13.62
CA ASN A 187 10.42 10.61 12.66
C ASN A 187 10.92 10.07 11.32
N THR A 188 10.34 10.52 10.21
CA THR A 188 10.87 10.16 8.89
C THR A 188 12.30 10.68 8.76
N PRO A 189 13.31 9.81 8.67
CA PRO A 189 14.70 10.23 8.66
C PRO A 189 15.05 10.93 7.35
N PRO A 190 16.02 11.87 7.37
CA PRO A 190 16.55 12.44 6.15
C PRO A 190 17.34 11.36 5.37
N THR A 191 17.14 11.32 4.06
CA THR A 191 17.85 10.40 3.15
C THR A 191 19.10 11.09 2.61
N THR A 192 20.15 11.20 3.43
CA THR A 192 21.38 11.96 3.11
C THR A 192 22.51 11.10 2.56
N CYS A 193 22.48 9.79 2.80
CA CYS A 193 23.56 8.88 2.40
C CYS A 193 23.25 8.25 1.04
N SER A 194 24.18 8.34 0.09
CA SER A 194 24.03 7.69 -1.21
C SER A 194 24.01 6.17 -1.06
N TYR A 195 23.18 5.51 -1.86
CA TYR A 195 23.18 4.06 -1.91
C TYR A 195 24.29 3.57 -2.84
N LEU A 196 25.48 3.37 -2.27
CA LEU A 196 26.54 2.58 -2.87
C LEU A 196 26.65 1.26 -2.09
N SER A 197 26.88 0.14 -2.78
CA SER A 197 26.77 -1.25 -2.29
C SER A 197 27.49 -1.57 -0.97
N ASP A 198 28.40 -0.69 -0.53
CA ASP A 198 29.28 -0.87 0.62
C ASP A 198 29.23 0.29 1.63
N GLN A 199 28.32 1.26 1.45
CA GLN A 199 28.16 2.34 2.43
C GLN A 199 27.28 1.92 3.61
N ILE A 200 27.70 2.32 4.80
CA ILE A 200 26.94 2.11 6.04
C ILE A 200 25.80 3.12 6.05
N ILE A 201 24.57 2.63 5.83
CA ILE A 201 23.38 3.47 5.94
C ILE A 201 23.09 3.77 7.42
N PRO A 202 22.86 5.04 7.79
CA PRO A 202 22.48 5.42 9.14
C PRO A 202 21.28 4.65 9.63
N LYS A 203 21.35 4.22 10.89
CA LYS A 203 20.27 3.50 11.57
C LYS A 203 19.53 4.46 12.48
N HIS A 204 18.21 4.40 12.46
CA HIS A 204 17.33 5.23 13.28
C HIS A 204 16.44 4.36 14.15
N ASP A 205 16.45 4.64 15.45
CA ASP A 205 15.62 3.97 16.46
C ASP A 205 14.25 4.64 16.59
N ALA A 206 13.31 3.94 17.25
CA ALA A 206 12.02 4.51 17.59
C ALA A 206 12.21 5.63 18.63
N LEU A 207 11.55 6.77 18.41
CA LEU A 207 11.60 7.91 19.33
C LEU A 207 10.58 7.78 20.45
N LEU A 208 9.48 7.08 20.19
CA LEU A 208 8.43 6.85 21.15
C LEU A 208 7.87 5.45 20.97
N VAL A 209 7.64 4.79 22.10
CA VAL A 209 6.94 3.53 22.19
C VAL A 209 5.73 3.74 23.09
N VAL A 210 4.55 3.43 22.57
CA VAL A 210 3.28 3.53 23.31
C VAL A 210 2.66 2.14 23.39
N GLU A 211 2.25 1.78 24.60
CA GLU A 211 1.34 0.65 24.81
C GLU A 211 -0.11 1.15 24.77
N VAL A 212 -0.89 0.57 23.87
CA VAL A 212 -2.32 0.78 23.71
C VAL A 212 -3.04 -0.36 24.43
N SER A 213 -3.56 -0.07 25.62
CA SER A 213 -4.22 -1.05 26.47
C SER A 213 -5.31 -1.83 25.73
N SER A 214 -5.32 -3.15 25.92
CA SER A 214 -6.23 -4.08 25.26
C SER A 214 -6.80 -5.07 26.24
N ALA A 215 -8.11 -5.32 26.18
CA ALA A 215 -8.71 -6.45 26.87
C ALA A 215 -8.53 -7.76 26.09
N ALA A 216 -8.35 -7.68 24.76
CA ALA A 216 -8.26 -8.83 23.87
C ALA A 216 -6.81 -9.13 23.46
N SER A 217 -6.51 -10.43 23.31
CA SER A 217 -5.20 -10.94 22.88
C SER A 217 -4.94 -10.83 21.37
N GLU A 218 -5.99 -10.64 20.56
CA GLU A 218 -5.95 -10.71 19.09
C GLU A 218 -6.25 -9.38 18.40
N ALA A 219 -5.72 -8.28 18.91
CA ALA A 219 -5.87 -6.99 18.23
C ALA A 219 -4.86 -6.82 17.09
N PHE A 220 -5.25 -6.10 16.05
CA PHE A 220 -4.40 -5.69 14.94
C PHE A 220 -4.69 -4.25 14.51
N TYR A 221 -3.75 -3.66 13.76
CA TYR A 221 -3.91 -2.33 13.20
C TYR A 221 -4.32 -2.44 11.74
N ILE A 222 -5.28 -1.62 11.36
CA ILE A 222 -5.80 -1.52 9.99
C ILE A 222 -4.71 -0.83 9.14
N HIS A 223 -4.19 -1.54 8.14
CA HIS A 223 -3.17 -1.02 7.23
C HIS A 223 -3.80 -0.19 6.12
N HIS A 224 -3.64 1.13 6.18
CA HIS A 224 -3.98 2.02 5.08
C HIS A 224 -2.93 1.88 3.99
N HIS A 225 -3.29 1.34 2.82
CA HIS A 225 -2.34 1.31 1.70
C HIS A 225 -2.01 2.74 1.28
N SER A 226 -0.73 3.12 1.33
CA SER A 226 -0.29 4.46 0.94
C SER A 226 -0.33 4.72 -0.58
N CYS A 227 -0.64 3.68 -1.38
CA CYS A 227 -1.01 3.81 -2.80
C CYS A 227 -2.51 3.99 -3.04
N SER A 228 -3.32 4.03 -1.97
CA SER A 228 -4.75 4.25 -2.05
C SER A 228 -5.07 5.57 -2.75
N PRO A 229 -6.20 5.65 -3.49
CA PRO A 229 -6.67 6.87 -4.13
C PRO A 229 -7.27 7.90 -3.16
N THR A 230 -6.48 8.37 -2.18
CA THR A 230 -6.85 9.54 -1.41
C THR A 230 -6.47 10.81 -2.16
N THR A 231 -7.43 11.70 -2.37
CA THR A 231 -7.17 13.04 -2.92
C THR A 231 -6.12 13.77 -2.08
N ARG A 232 -5.20 14.51 -2.72
CA ARG A 232 -4.13 15.36 -2.09
C ARG A 232 -4.58 16.31 -0.96
N LYS A 233 -5.89 16.48 -0.71
CA LYS A 233 -6.43 17.33 0.36
C LYS A 233 -6.94 16.55 1.58
N SER A 234 -7.10 15.23 1.49
CA SER A 234 -7.51 14.38 2.62
C SER A 234 -6.33 13.55 3.19
N THR A 235 -5.10 13.82 2.75
CA THR A 235 -3.89 13.00 2.95
C THR A 235 -3.21 13.12 4.31
N ASP A 236 -3.73 13.96 5.21
CA ASP A 236 -3.42 13.79 6.63
C ASP A 236 -4.32 12.65 7.14
N CYS A 237 -3.95 11.39 6.87
CA CYS A 237 -4.51 10.29 7.63
C CYS A 237 -4.08 10.53 9.09
N ARG A 238 -4.96 11.17 9.87
CA ARG A 238 -4.67 11.52 11.27
C ARG A 238 -5.00 10.39 12.21
N TYR A 239 -5.52 9.27 11.73
CA TYR A 239 -6.01 8.22 12.59
C TYR A 239 -5.25 6.93 12.37
N LEU A 240 -4.90 6.28 13.47
CA LEU A 240 -4.62 4.86 13.50
C LEU A 240 -5.87 4.15 13.98
N LEU A 241 -6.29 3.17 13.22
CA LEU A 241 -7.41 2.32 13.56
C LEU A 241 -6.90 0.98 14.03
N ARG A 242 -7.32 0.59 15.23
CA ARG A 242 -6.96 -0.67 15.84
C ARG A 242 -8.23 -1.46 16.10
N LEU A 243 -8.32 -2.66 15.55
CA LEU A 243 -9.46 -3.53 15.71
C LEU A 243 -9.09 -4.69 16.64
N ASP A 244 -9.97 -4.99 17.59
CA ASP A 244 -9.97 -6.23 18.34
C ASP A 244 -11.31 -6.97 18.14
N SER A 245 -11.50 -8.12 18.81
CA SER A 245 -12.65 -9.00 18.57
C SER A 245 -14.01 -8.35 18.75
N HIS A 246 -14.09 -7.24 19.49
CA HIS A 246 -15.35 -6.54 19.75
C HIS A 246 -15.27 -5.03 19.65
N ARG A 247 -14.09 -4.43 19.44
CA ARG A 247 -13.91 -2.99 19.53
C ARG A 247 -12.96 -2.44 18.48
N LEU A 248 -13.38 -1.35 17.85
CA LEU A 248 -12.53 -0.48 17.04
C LEU A 248 -12.05 0.68 17.92
N THR A 249 -10.76 0.70 18.24
CA THR A 249 -10.09 1.82 18.92
C THR A 249 -9.56 2.81 17.90
N VAL A 250 -9.90 4.09 18.09
CA VAL A 250 -9.43 5.19 17.24
C VAL A 250 -8.35 5.98 17.98
N LEU A 251 -7.15 6.03 17.42
CA LEU A 251 -6.05 6.86 17.90
C LEU A 251 -5.82 8.01 16.92
N GLU A 252 -5.82 9.24 17.38
CA GLU A 252 -5.45 10.40 16.55
C GLU A 252 -3.96 10.74 16.72
N LEU A 253 -3.28 10.99 15.61
CA LEU A 253 -1.90 11.44 15.53
C LEU A 253 -1.85 12.96 15.73
N ILE A 254 -1.62 13.37 16.97
CA ILE A 254 -1.58 14.79 17.34
C ILE A 254 -0.15 15.31 17.18
N PRO A 255 0.07 16.45 16.50
CA PRO A 255 1.38 17.10 16.43
C PRO A 255 1.93 17.44 17.81
N ILE A 256 3.22 17.19 18.01
CA ILE A 256 3.97 17.65 19.18
C ILE A 256 4.70 18.95 18.77
N PRO A 257 4.51 20.07 19.50
CA PRO A 257 5.20 21.30 19.19
C PRO A 257 6.70 21.17 19.48
N GLY A 258 7.52 21.65 18.53
CA GLY A 258 8.98 21.69 18.64
C GLY A 258 9.68 21.19 17.37
N ASP A 259 10.93 21.60 17.20
CA ASP A 259 11.77 21.22 16.06
C ASP A 259 12.90 20.24 16.44
N ASP A 260 12.89 19.74 17.69
CA ASP A 260 13.91 18.79 18.14
C ASP A 260 13.76 17.46 17.38
N PRO A 261 14.76 17.05 16.59
CA PRO A 261 14.69 15.80 15.81
C PRO A 261 14.60 14.54 16.67
N LEU A 262 14.96 14.62 17.97
CA LEU A 262 14.87 13.53 18.94
C LEU A 262 13.48 13.40 19.57
N VAL A 263 12.58 14.37 19.34
CA VAL A 263 11.19 14.32 19.79
C VAL A 263 10.32 13.87 18.62
N PRO A 264 9.41 12.90 18.79
CA PRO A 264 8.50 12.50 17.73
C PRO A 264 7.62 13.69 17.32
N LYS A 265 7.48 13.94 16.01
CA LYS A 265 6.66 15.05 15.50
C LYS A 265 5.16 14.88 15.76
N LYS A 266 4.70 13.65 15.92
CA LYS A 266 3.30 13.32 16.25
C LYS A 266 3.24 12.21 17.28
N CYS A 267 2.20 12.22 18.10
CA CYS A 267 1.93 11.19 19.11
C CYS A 267 0.53 10.60 18.91
N PRO A 268 0.36 9.27 18.97
CA PRO A 268 -0.95 8.63 18.95
C PRO A 268 -1.67 8.86 20.29
N VAL A 269 -2.83 9.51 20.23
CA VAL A 269 -3.70 9.78 21.38
C VAL A 269 -5.06 9.13 21.17
N ARG A 270 -5.49 8.31 22.12
CA ARG A 270 -6.80 7.67 22.06
C ARG A 270 -7.91 8.71 22.05
N LYS A 271 -8.78 8.65 21.04
CA LYS A 271 -9.95 9.52 20.89
C LYS A 271 -11.23 8.86 21.34
N GLY A 272 -11.35 7.56 21.14
CA GLY A 272 -12.51 6.79 21.55
C GLY A 272 -12.45 5.35 21.07
N ASP A 273 -13.49 4.61 21.39
CA ASP A 273 -13.71 3.25 20.93
C ASP A 273 -15.14 3.11 20.41
N LEU A 274 -15.34 2.12 19.56
CA LEU A 274 -16.65 1.71 19.11
C LEU A 274 -16.78 0.20 19.24
N ASP A 275 -17.93 -0.27 19.73
CA ASP A 275 -18.21 -1.70 19.74
C ASP A 275 -18.51 -2.18 18.31
N VAL A 276 -17.75 -3.16 17.86
CA VAL A 276 -17.89 -3.84 16.57
C VAL A 276 -18.48 -5.20 16.85
N SER A 277 -19.77 -5.37 16.57
CA SER A 277 -20.46 -6.66 16.67
C SER A 277 -20.48 -7.43 15.34
N ASP A 278 -20.04 -6.81 14.24
CA ASP A 278 -20.07 -7.41 12.91
C ASP A 278 -18.82 -8.27 12.65
N ALA A 279 -18.97 -9.59 12.80
CA ALA A 279 -17.91 -10.56 12.53
C ALA A 279 -17.41 -10.52 11.08
N LYS A 280 -18.25 -10.08 10.12
CA LYS A 280 -17.84 -9.97 8.71
C LYS A 280 -16.85 -8.82 8.53
N LEU A 281 -17.10 -7.69 9.17
CA LEU A 281 -16.19 -6.55 9.16
C LEU A 281 -14.85 -6.91 9.79
N TYR A 282 -14.86 -7.67 10.90
CA TYR A 282 -13.64 -8.16 11.53
C TYR A 282 -12.80 -9.02 10.57
N GLY A 283 -13.45 -9.98 9.89
CA GLY A 283 -12.79 -10.82 8.88
C GLY A 283 -12.27 -10.01 7.68
N ALA A 284 -13.07 -9.06 7.18
CA ALA A 284 -12.65 -8.18 6.09
C ALA A 284 -11.45 -7.33 6.48
N ALA A 285 -11.50 -6.63 7.62
CA ALA A 285 -10.40 -5.79 8.10
C ALA A 285 -9.12 -6.59 8.38
N GLN A 286 -9.23 -7.85 8.81
CA GLN A 286 -8.08 -8.73 9.05
C GLN A 286 -7.43 -9.21 7.73
N GLY A 287 -8.24 -9.43 6.70
CA GLY A 287 -7.80 -10.01 5.45
C GLY A 287 -7.30 -9.01 4.40
N SER A 288 -7.57 -7.70 4.54
CA SER A 288 -7.86 -6.95 3.32
C SER A 288 -7.49 -5.46 3.28
N HIS A 289 -7.39 -5.01 2.03
CA HIS A 289 -6.98 -3.69 1.54
C HIS A 289 -7.94 -2.58 2.00
N ILE A 290 -7.38 -1.62 2.75
CA ILE A 290 -8.09 -0.42 3.18
C ILE A 290 -7.64 0.76 2.34
N ASP A 291 -8.60 1.38 1.67
CA ASP A 291 -8.42 2.59 0.88
C ASP A 291 -9.16 3.77 1.51
N GLY A 292 -8.62 4.98 1.40
CA GLY A 292 -9.34 6.20 1.73
C GLY A 292 -10.04 6.81 0.52
N CYS A 293 -11.22 7.41 0.74
CA CYS A 293 -11.98 8.16 -0.24
C CYS A 293 -12.62 9.39 0.40
N GLY A 294 -11.97 10.55 0.31
CA GLY A 294 -12.42 11.77 0.99
C GLY A 294 -12.41 11.59 2.52
N GLU A 295 -13.59 11.70 3.15
CA GLU A 295 -13.77 11.49 4.60
C GLU A 295 -14.09 10.02 4.98
N TYR A 296 -14.10 9.11 4.00
CA TYR A 296 -14.48 7.72 4.16
C TYR A 296 -13.26 6.81 4.11
N ILE A 297 -13.29 5.76 4.91
CA ILE A 297 -12.34 4.64 4.93
C ILE A 297 -13.07 3.45 4.32
N CYS A 298 -12.63 2.98 3.18
CA CYS A 298 -13.19 1.83 2.49
C CYS A 298 -12.42 0.59 2.93
N VAL A 299 -13.11 -0.34 3.59
CA VAL A 299 -12.60 -1.66 3.94
C VAL A 299 -13.17 -2.65 2.93
N SER A 300 -12.34 -3.05 1.97
CA SER A 300 -12.70 -4.16 1.09
C SER A 300 -12.41 -5.49 1.80
N GLY A 301 -13.03 -6.59 1.41
CA GLY A 301 -12.67 -7.94 1.86
C GLY A 301 -13.13 -9.03 0.91
N LEU A 302 -12.62 -10.25 1.11
CA LEU A 302 -13.00 -11.45 0.37
C LEU A 302 -13.78 -12.38 1.30
N GLU A 303 -15.02 -12.67 0.93
CA GLU A 303 -15.85 -13.70 1.57
C GLU A 303 -15.88 -14.95 0.69
N SER A 304 -16.32 -16.09 1.24
CA SER A 304 -16.47 -17.33 0.48
C SER A 304 -17.43 -17.22 -0.71
N ASN A 305 -18.26 -16.17 -0.75
CA ASN A 305 -19.26 -15.92 -1.77
C ASN A 305 -18.86 -14.79 -2.74
N GLY A 306 -17.61 -14.33 -2.68
CA GLY A 306 -17.08 -13.24 -3.49
C GLY A 306 -16.59 -12.06 -2.64
N ALA A 307 -16.23 -10.96 -3.31
CA ALA A 307 -15.84 -9.74 -2.64
C ALA A 307 -16.99 -9.11 -1.80
N SER A 308 -16.62 -8.44 -0.71
CA SER A 308 -17.46 -7.47 -0.01
C SER A 308 -16.68 -6.16 0.14
N VAL A 309 -17.37 -5.01 0.13
CA VAL A 309 -16.72 -3.69 0.32
C VAL A 309 -17.53 -2.85 1.28
N SER A 310 -17.10 -2.83 2.53
CA SER A 310 -17.68 -1.96 3.55
C SER A 310 -17.06 -0.56 3.47
N MET A 311 -17.87 0.49 3.52
CA MET A 311 -17.39 1.86 3.66
C MET A 311 -17.67 2.36 5.08
N LEU A 312 -16.62 2.72 5.80
CA LEU A 312 -16.66 3.33 7.11
C LEU A 312 -16.55 4.86 6.94
N GLN A 313 -17.53 5.63 7.42
CA GLN A 313 -17.35 7.06 7.59
C GLN A 313 -16.98 7.37 9.04
N VAL A 314 -15.82 7.97 9.24
CA VAL A 314 -15.40 8.46 10.56
C VAL A 314 -15.83 9.92 10.72
N ARG A 315 -16.95 10.19 11.42
CA ARG A 315 -17.41 11.55 11.71
C ARG A 315 -17.10 11.93 13.15
N LEU A 316 -16.19 12.88 13.38
CA LEU A 316 -16.02 13.44 14.72
C LEU A 316 -17.17 14.40 15.05
N SER A 317 -17.80 14.25 16.21
CA SER A 317 -18.88 15.10 16.73
C SER A 317 -18.59 15.60 18.15
N GLY A 318 -19.35 16.60 18.63
CA GLY A 318 -19.24 17.17 19.98
C GLY A 318 -18.28 18.35 20.14
N LYS A 319 -18.42 19.12 21.24
CA LYS A 319 -17.51 20.22 21.60
C LYS A 319 -16.09 19.66 21.77
N ASN A 320 -15.16 20.11 20.92
CA ASN A 320 -13.76 19.71 20.85
C ASN A 320 -13.48 18.31 20.23
N GLY A 321 -14.42 17.73 19.48
CA GLY A 321 -14.18 16.48 18.74
C GLY A 321 -13.89 15.25 19.62
N ARG A 322 -14.36 15.26 20.87
CA ARG A 322 -14.19 14.14 21.81
C ARG A 322 -15.19 13.01 21.62
N THR A 323 -16.24 13.23 20.83
CA THR A 323 -17.29 12.22 20.60
C THR A 323 -17.17 11.74 19.17
N VAL A 324 -16.49 10.61 18.96
CA VAL A 324 -16.39 9.98 17.64
C VAL A 324 -17.78 9.39 17.30
N ASN A 325 -18.44 9.87 16.25
CA ASN A 325 -19.61 9.20 15.67
C ASN A 325 -19.16 8.44 14.41
N LEU A 326 -19.19 7.12 14.47
CA LEU A 326 -18.80 6.27 13.36
C LEU A 326 -20.07 5.78 12.67
N ASP A 327 -20.35 6.34 11.48
CA ASP A 327 -21.46 5.89 10.65
C ASP A 327 -20.92 4.80 9.69
N PHE A 328 -21.49 3.60 9.75
CA PHE A 328 -21.15 2.52 8.81
C PHE A 328 -22.11 2.53 7.63
N LEU A 329 -21.56 2.56 6.42
CA LEU A 329 -22.28 2.22 5.21
C LEU A 329 -21.73 0.88 4.68
N ASN A 330 -22.44 -0.21 4.97
CA ASN A 330 -22.07 -1.51 4.43
C ASN A 330 -22.65 -1.68 3.01
N ALA A 331 -21.79 -2.05 2.06
CA ALA A 331 -22.20 -2.45 0.72
C ALA A 331 -21.56 -3.81 0.36
N GLY A 332 -22.32 -4.70 -0.25
CA GLY A 332 -21.79 -5.91 -0.86
C GLY A 332 -21.48 -5.65 -2.33
N LEU A 333 -20.21 -5.73 -2.73
CA LEU A 333 -19.78 -5.68 -4.13
C LEU A 333 -19.34 -7.08 -4.54
N GLY A 334 -20.21 -7.83 -5.20
CA GLY A 334 -19.95 -9.22 -5.57
C GLY A 334 -19.49 -9.40 -7.01
N HIS A 335 -18.64 -10.39 -7.24
CA HIS A 335 -18.35 -10.96 -8.55
C HIS A 335 -18.98 -12.36 -8.66
N ALA A 336 -18.97 -12.94 -9.86
CA ALA A 336 -19.45 -14.32 -10.05
C ALA A 336 -18.62 -15.31 -9.21
N SER A 337 -19.28 -16.29 -8.59
CA SER A 337 -18.68 -17.23 -7.62
C SER A 337 -17.75 -18.27 -8.25
N ASP A 338 -17.70 -18.34 -9.58
CA ASP A 338 -16.89 -19.27 -10.36
C ASP A 338 -15.50 -18.72 -10.71
N ILE A 339 -15.18 -17.50 -10.29
CA ILE A 339 -13.89 -16.85 -10.55
C ILE A 339 -12.94 -17.10 -9.37
N GLU A 340 -11.85 -17.85 -9.62
CA GLU A 340 -10.73 -17.98 -8.69
C GLU A 340 -9.84 -16.72 -8.79
N VAL A 341 -9.71 -15.98 -7.68
CA VAL A 341 -9.05 -14.67 -7.61
C VAL A 341 -7.61 -14.82 -7.11
N ASP A 342 -6.64 -14.39 -7.92
CA ASP A 342 -5.21 -14.31 -7.55
C ASP A 342 -4.88 -12.95 -6.90
N THR A 343 -5.20 -11.85 -7.60
CA THR A 343 -4.91 -10.47 -7.17
C THR A 343 -6.15 -9.60 -7.37
N ARG A 344 -6.33 -8.62 -6.48
CA ARG A 344 -7.45 -7.67 -6.53
C ARG A 344 -6.94 -6.26 -6.25
N GLU A 345 -7.42 -5.32 -7.04
CA GLU A 345 -7.20 -3.89 -6.86
C GLU A 345 -8.55 -3.17 -6.82
N PHE A 346 -8.75 -2.24 -5.89
CA PHE A 346 -9.99 -1.48 -5.78
C PHE A 346 -9.73 0.02 -5.81
N CYS A 347 -10.55 0.75 -6.54
CA CYS A 347 -10.57 2.20 -6.53
C CYS A 347 -11.92 2.68 -6.01
N PRO A 348 -12.02 3.14 -4.75
CA PRO A 348 -13.27 3.66 -4.22
C PRO A 348 -13.79 4.89 -4.96
N PHE A 349 -12.93 5.73 -5.53
CA PHE A 349 -13.35 6.95 -6.23
C PHE A 349 -14.22 6.67 -7.46
N LEU A 350 -13.87 5.63 -8.24
CA LEU A 350 -14.66 5.18 -9.39
C LEU A 350 -15.58 4.00 -9.06
N GLY A 351 -15.52 3.49 -7.82
CA GLY A 351 -16.11 2.20 -7.46
C GLY A 351 -15.68 1.10 -8.44
N ARG A 352 -14.40 1.12 -8.84
CA ARG A 352 -13.85 0.19 -9.82
C ARG A 352 -13.07 -0.89 -9.12
N GLU A 353 -13.33 -2.13 -9.47
CA GLU A 353 -12.60 -3.30 -9.01
C GLU A 353 -11.94 -3.99 -10.19
N CYS A 354 -10.64 -4.27 -10.06
CA CYS A 354 -9.86 -5.04 -11.03
C CYS A 354 -9.48 -6.36 -10.39
N ILE A 355 -9.89 -7.46 -11.01
CA ILE A 355 -9.63 -8.82 -10.54
C ILE A 355 -8.71 -9.51 -11.54
N LEU A 356 -7.57 -10.01 -11.07
CA LEU A 356 -6.76 -10.98 -11.81
C LEU A 356 -7.20 -12.38 -11.39
N ALA A 357 -7.76 -13.14 -12.32
CA ALA A 357 -8.14 -14.53 -12.11
C ALA A 357 -6.94 -15.47 -12.25
N SER A 358 -7.01 -16.65 -11.64
CA SER A 358 -5.91 -17.64 -11.67
C SER A 358 -5.54 -18.14 -13.07
N ASN A 359 -6.46 -18.03 -14.03
CA ASN A 359 -6.21 -18.31 -15.44
C ASN A 359 -5.46 -17.18 -16.19
N GLY A 360 -5.16 -16.07 -15.51
CA GLY A 360 -4.49 -14.88 -16.04
C GLY A 360 -5.40 -13.89 -16.78
N GLN A 361 -6.72 -14.03 -16.68
CA GLN A 361 -7.67 -13.03 -17.17
C GLN A 361 -7.81 -11.89 -16.17
N VAL A 362 -7.90 -10.66 -16.69
CA VAL A 362 -8.25 -9.48 -15.90
C VAL A 362 -9.70 -9.12 -16.15
N ILE A 363 -10.48 -9.03 -15.09
CA ILE A 363 -11.91 -8.70 -15.10
C ILE A 363 -12.10 -7.37 -14.38
N LEU A 364 -12.90 -6.48 -14.97
CA LEU A 364 -13.19 -5.16 -14.42
C LEU A 364 -14.66 -5.07 -14.03
N TYR A 365 -14.93 -4.61 -12.81
CA TYR A 365 -16.28 -4.29 -12.34
C TYR A 365 -16.35 -2.80 -12.02
N ASP A 366 -17.22 -2.08 -12.72
CA ASP A 366 -17.50 -0.65 -12.48
C ASP A 366 -18.85 -0.52 -11.77
N TYR A 367 -18.81 -0.37 -10.45
CA TYR A 367 -20.01 -0.32 -9.61
C TYR A 367 -20.65 1.07 -9.53
N LEU A 368 -19.85 2.12 -9.71
CA LEU A 368 -20.35 3.48 -9.84
C LEU A 368 -20.39 3.83 -11.31
N VAL A 369 -21.59 3.92 -11.87
CA VAL A 369 -21.78 4.53 -13.19
C VAL A 369 -21.88 6.04 -12.95
N PRO A 370 -20.94 6.86 -13.45
CA PRO A 370 -21.10 8.31 -13.38
C PRO A 370 -22.42 8.67 -14.09
N ARG A 371 -23.31 9.37 -13.39
CA ARG A 371 -24.55 9.88 -13.97
C ARG A 371 -24.28 11.04 -14.91
#